data_AF-A0A7Y3MRC2-F1
#
_entry.id   AF-A0A7Y3MRC2-F1
#
_cell.length_a   1.000
_cell.length_b   1.000
_cell.length_c   1.000
_cell.angle_alpha   90.00
_cell.angle_beta   90.00
_cell.angle_gamma   90.00
#
_symmetry.space_group_name_H-M   'P 1'
#
loop_
_entity.id
_entity.type
_entity.pdbx_description
1 polymer ?
#
loop_
_entity_poly.entity_id
_entity_poly.type
_entity_poly.pdbx_seq_one_letter_code
_entity_poly.pdbx_strand_id
1 'polypeptide(L)'
;MKIREINAMRGPNYWSIRRHRLIVMVLDLEEMEDRPSNKIKGFRERLEAMFPTMYEHRCSVGTPGGFFQRVDEGTWMGHIIEHIALEIQTLAGMDTGFGRTRGYGEKGVYNVVFSYIEENVGRFAAKAAV
;
A
#
# COMPACT_ATOMS: atom_id res chain seq x y z
N MET A 1 11.12 -9.65 0.26
CA MET A 1 9.98 -9.28 -0.61
C MET A 1 10.51 -8.99 -2.00
N LYS A 2 9.75 -9.34 -3.04
CA LYS A 2 10.15 -9.18 -4.43
C LYS A 2 9.00 -8.65 -5.28
N ILE A 3 9.26 -7.56 -5.99
CA ILE A 3 8.32 -7.04 -6.99
C ILE A 3 8.39 -7.93 -8.23
N ARG A 4 7.29 -8.58 -8.58
CA ARG A 4 7.18 -9.42 -9.78
C ARG A 4 6.80 -8.58 -11.00
N GLU A 5 5.90 -7.62 -10.82
CA GLU A 5 5.38 -6.79 -11.91
C GLU A 5 4.86 -5.44 -11.41
N ILE A 6 4.95 -4.40 -12.24
CA ILE A 6 4.31 -3.09 -12.00
C ILE A 6 3.62 -2.64 -13.29
N ASN A 7 2.29 -2.64 -13.28
CA ASN A 7 1.46 -2.14 -14.36
C ASN A 7 0.75 -0.83 -13.98
N ALA A 8 0.57 0.05 -14.96
CA ALA A 8 -0.21 1.28 -14.79
C ALA A 8 -1.46 1.22 -15.65
N MET A 9 -2.62 1.32 -15.00
CA MET A 9 -3.93 1.43 -15.65
C MET A 9 -4.19 2.89 -16.03
N ARG A 10 -4.80 3.13 -17.18
CA ARG A 10 -5.09 4.47 -17.74
C ARG A 10 -6.55 4.69 -18.12
N GLY A 11 -7.44 3.78 -17.73
CA GLY A 11 -8.83 3.72 -18.18
C GLY A 11 -9.67 2.79 -17.31
N PRO A 12 -10.87 2.40 -17.78
CA PRO A 12 -11.69 1.38 -17.15
C PRO A 12 -10.87 0.13 -16.86
N ASN A 13 -11.00 -0.40 -15.65
CA ASN A 13 -10.20 -1.53 -15.18
C ASN A 13 -10.97 -2.37 -14.17
N TYR A 14 -10.44 -3.55 -13.88
CA TYR A 14 -11.04 -4.53 -12.97
C TYR A 14 -11.12 -4.06 -11.50
N TRP A 15 -10.18 -3.23 -11.06
CA TRP A 15 -9.99 -2.92 -9.64
C TRP A 15 -10.95 -1.87 -9.10
N SER A 16 -11.42 -0.98 -9.97
CA SER A 16 -12.38 0.06 -9.63
C SER A 16 -13.16 0.53 -10.84
N ILE A 17 -14.49 0.54 -10.70
CA ILE A 17 -15.39 1.12 -11.70
C ILE A 17 -15.35 2.66 -11.75
N ARG A 18 -14.73 3.32 -10.75
CA ARG A 18 -14.67 4.79 -10.65
C ARG A 18 -13.26 5.37 -10.79
N ARG A 19 -12.21 4.56 -10.60
CA ARG A 19 -10.81 5.03 -10.60
C ARG A 19 -10.07 4.40 -11.76
N HIS A 20 -9.61 5.24 -12.69
CA HIS A 20 -9.00 4.80 -13.95
C HIS A 20 -7.46 4.82 -13.95
N ARG A 21 -6.86 5.60 -13.04
CA ARG A 21 -5.41 5.76 -12.90
C ARG A 21 -4.92 5.01 -11.67
N LEU A 22 -4.55 3.76 -11.86
CA LEU A 22 -4.11 2.86 -10.78
C LEU A 22 -2.77 2.21 -11.14
N ILE A 23 -1.87 2.14 -10.18
CA ILE A 23 -0.76 1.19 -10.23
C ILE A 23 -1.27 -0.15 -9.71
N VAL A 24 -0.92 -1.22 -10.41
CA VAL A 24 -1.16 -2.61 -10.04
C VAL A 24 0.20 -3.27 -9.93
N MET A 25 0.66 -3.47 -8.70
CA MET A 25 1.92 -4.13 -8.41
C MET A 25 1.66 -5.56 -7.94
N VAL A 26 2.33 -6.53 -8.57
CA VAL A 26 2.35 -7.90 -8.06
C VAL A 26 3.56 -8.05 -7.16
N LEU A 27 3.31 -8.27 -5.88
CA LEU A 27 4.33 -8.32 -4.84
C LEU A 27 4.34 -9.71 -4.18
N ASP A 28 5.51 -10.33 -4.18
CA ASP A 28 5.82 -11.53 -3.41
C ASP A 28 6.39 -11.13 -2.05
N LEU A 29 5.71 -11.50 -0.97
CA LEU A 29 6.16 -11.17 0.38
C LEU A 29 7.34 -12.03 0.83
N GLU A 30 7.58 -13.17 0.18
CA GLU A 30 8.59 -14.15 0.57
C GLU A 30 8.46 -14.48 2.08
N GLU A 31 9.54 -14.42 2.86
CA GLU A 31 9.53 -14.69 4.30
C GLU A 31 8.62 -13.75 5.12
N MET A 32 8.26 -12.58 4.57
CA MET A 32 7.40 -11.62 5.27
C MET A 32 5.93 -12.07 5.33
N GLU A 33 5.54 -13.08 4.55
CA GLU A 33 4.20 -13.66 4.63
C GLU A 33 3.89 -14.20 6.03
N ASP A 34 4.88 -14.79 6.70
CA ASP A 34 4.71 -15.38 8.04
C ASP A 34 4.96 -14.37 9.18
N ARG A 35 5.29 -13.12 8.82
CA ARG A 35 5.65 -12.01 9.73
C ARG A 35 4.75 -10.78 9.53
N PRO A 36 3.44 -10.87 9.87
CA PRO A 36 2.58 -9.69 9.91
C PRO A 36 3.12 -8.64 10.90
N SER A 37 2.68 -7.39 10.75
CA SER A 37 3.21 -6.24 11.48
C SER A 37 3.27 -6.40 13.00
N ASN A 38 2.26 -7.02 13.60
CA ASN A 38 2.17 -7.27 15.05
C ASN A 38 3.21 -8.27 15.58
N LYS A 39 3.83 -9.07 14.72
CA LYS A 39 4.95 -9.96 15.10
C LYS A 39 6.31 -9.27 15.02
N ILE A 40 6.37 -8.04 14.50
CA ILE A 40 7.61 -7.29 14.32
C ILE A 40 7.71 -6.24 15.42
N LYS A 41 8.59 -6.49 16.39
CA LYS A 41 8.76 -5.61 17.56
C LYS A 41 9.10 -4.17 17.11
N GLY A 42 8.36 -3.20 17.64
CA GLY A 42 8.57 -1.78 17.39
C GLY A 42 8.20 -1.30 15.99
N PHE A 43 7.46 -2.11 15.21
CA PHE A 43 7.17 -1.79 13.80
C PHE A 43 6.28 -0.56 13.66
N ARG A 44 5.19 -0.50 14.43
CA ARG A 44 4.24 0.62 14.42
C ARG A 44 4.94 1.93 14.73
N GLU A 45 5.73 1.98 15.78
CA GLU A 45 6.42 3.18 16.26
C GLU A 45 7.44 3.69 15.25
N ARG A 46 8.19 2.78 14.60
CA ARG A 46 9.14 3.17 13.55
C ARG A 46 8.42 3.68 12.30
N LEU A 47 7.29 3.07 11.93
CA LEU A 47 6.51 3.49 10.79
C LEU A 47 5.89 4.88 11.02
N GLU A 48 5.31 5.09 12.20
CA GLU A 48 4.72 6.37 12.62
C GLU A 48 5.76 7.49 12.71
N ALA A 49 6.97 7.19 13.22
CA ALA A 49 8.06 8.16 13.24
C ALA A 49 8.58 8.52 11.84
N MET A 50 8.55 7.58 10.89
CA MET A 50 8.99 7.81 9.52
C MET A 50 7.96 8.58 8.69
N PHE A 51 6.67 8.30 8.91
CA PHE A 51 5.55 8.92 8.18
C PHE A 51 4.46 9.43 9.15
N PRO A 52 4.69 10.55 9.86
CA PRO A 52 3.74 11.05 10.87
C PRO A 52 2.36 11.39 10.28
N THR A 53 2.32 11.89 9.04
CA THR A 53 1.10 12.27 8.33
C THR A 53 0.24 11.08 7.91
N MET A 54 0.79 9.86 7.92
CA MET A 54 0.03 8.62 7.68
C MET A 54 -1.04 8.37 8.76
N TYR A 55 -1.02 9.11 9.88
CA TYR A 55 -2.10 9.08 10.87
C TYR A 55 -3.45 9.46 10.23
N GLU A 56 -3.48 10.31 9.21
CA GLU A 56 -4.73 10.68 8.53
C GLU A 56 -5.30 9.55 7.65
N HIS A 57 -4.56 8.45 7.44
CA HIS A 57 -5.02 7.33 6.63
C HIS A 57 -6.12 6.54 7.36
N ARG A 58 -7.35 6.64 6.83
CA ARG A 58 -8.54 6.10 7.49
C ARG A 58 -8.76 4.59 7.31
N CYS A 59 -8.11 3.97 6.32
CA CYS A 59 -8.27 2.56 5.94
C CYS A 59 -9.76 2.13 5.93
N SER A 60 -10.08 0.87 6.30
CA SER A 60 -11.45 0.36 6.42
C SER A 60 -12.19 0.83 7.67
N VAL A 61 -11.48 1.32 8.67
CA VAL A 61 -12.05 1.79 9.95
C VAL A 61 -12.80 3.12 9.76
N GLY A 62 -12.38 3.93 8.78
CA GLY A 62 -13.08 5.16 8.40
C GLY A 62 -12.78 6.38 9.27
N THR A 63 -11.92 6.23 10.28
CA THR A 63 -11.48 7.29 11.19
C THR A 63 -9.98 7.56 11.04
N PRO A 64 -9.49 8.79 11.33
CA PRO A 64 -8.06 9.03 11.51
C PRO A 64 -7.45 8.02 12.49
N GLY A 65 -6.21 7.62 12.23
CA GLY A 65 -5.49 6.57 12.94
C GLY A 65 -5.92 5.14 12.59
N GLY A 66 -6.96 4.96 11.76
CA GLY A 66 -7.51 3.66 11.42
C GLY A 66 -6.51 2.70 10.77
N PHE A 67 -5.56 3.23 9.99
CA PHE A 67 -4.45 2.42 9.48
C PHE A 67 -3.53 1.89 10.60
N PHE A 68 -3.09 2.75 11.52
CA PHE A 68 -2.22 2.32 12.63
C PHE A 68 -2.90 1.32 13.56
N GLN A 69 -4.22 1.43 13.75
CA GLN A 69 -4.98 0.38 14.44
C GLN A 69 -4.84 -0.99 13.76
N ARG A 70 -4.91 -1.05 12.42
CA ARG A 70 -4.69 -2.29 11.65
C ARG A 70 -3.25 -2.79 11.73
N VAL A 71 -2.28 -1.89 11.83
CA VAL A 71 -0.87 -2.24 12.04
C VAL A 71 -0.68 -2.93 13.40
N ASP A 72 -1.32 -2.44 14.46
CA ASP A 72 -1.26 -3.06 15.79
C ASP A 72 -1.99 -4.39 15.86
N GLU A 73 -3.19 -4.48 15.27
CA GLU A 73 -3.95 -5.74 15.19
C GLU A 73 -3.18 -6.83 14.43
N GLY A 74 -2.33 -6.41 13.49
CA GLY A 74 -1.58 -7.29 12.60
C GLY A 74 -2.13 -7.24 11.19
N THR A 75 -1.30 -6.74 10.27
CA THR A 75 -1.59 -6.75 8.84
C THR A 75 -0.36 -7.15 8.03
N TRP A 76 -0.58 -7.53 6.77
CA TRP A 76 0.47 -8.02 5.89
C TRP A 76 1.20 -6.86 5.21
N MET A 77 2.45 -7.09 4.83
CA MET A 77 3.29 -6.08 4.21
C MET A 77 2.70 -5.54 2.91
N GLY A 78 1.96 -6.33 2.12
CA GLY A 78 1.29 -5.84 0.92
C GLY A 78 0.36 -4.65 1.21
N HIS A 79 -0.41 -4.71 2.31
CA HIS A 79 -1.31 -3.63 2.71
C HIS A 79 -0.54 -2.42 3.30
N ILE A 80 0.57 -2.66 3.98
CA ILE A 80 1.41 -1.56 4.48
C ILE A 80 2.09 -0.81 3.32
N ILE A 81 2.60 -1.56 2.34
CA ILE A 81 3.25 -1.02 1.14
C ILE A 81 2.28 -0.20 0.30
N GLU A 82 1.01 -0.61 0.22
CA GLU A 82 -0.05 0.21 -0.37
C GLU A 82 -0.14 1.60 0.29
N HIS A 83 -0.17 1.64 1.62
CA HIS A 83 -0.26 2.89 2.37
C HIS A 83 1.01 3.73 2.25
N ILE A 84 2.19 3.11 2.28
CA ILE A 84 3.47 3.81 2.05
C ILE A 84 3.52 4.40 0.63
N ALA A 85 3.10 3.65 -0.40
CA ALA A 85 3.08 4.14 -1.77
C ALA A 85 2.09 5.30 -1.98
N LEU A 86 0.97 5.30 -1.27
CA LEU A 86 0.05 6.45 -1.24
C LEU A 86 0.69 7.64 -0.52
N GLU A 87 1.30 7.42 0.64
CA GLU A 87 1.91 8.48 1.45
C GLU A 87 3.09 9.16 0.74
N ILE A 88 3.94 8.39 0.05
CA ILE A 88 5.03 8.95 -0.77
C ILE A 88 4.48 9.95 -1.79
N GLN A 89 3.33 9.65 -2.40
CA GLN A 89 2.69 10.54 -3.36
C GLN A 89 2.06 11.77 -2.66
N THR A 90 1.40 11.58 -1.52
CA THR A 90 0.84 12.67 -0.70
C THR A 90 1.92 13.66 -0.27
N LEU A 91 3.06 13.16 0.22
CA LEU A 91 4.22 13.99 0.59
C LEU A 91 4.83 14.73 -0.59
N ALA A 92 4.68 14.19 -1.81
CA ALA A 92 5.04 14.87 -3.06
C ALA A 92 3.97 15.87 -3.55
N GLY A 93 2.92 16.13 -2.75
CA GLY A 93 1.85 17.08 -3.06
C GLY A 93 0.74 16.54 -3.97
N MET A 94 0.64 15.23 -4.15
CA MET A 94 -0.39 14.60 -4.99
C MET A 94 -1.60 14.17 -4.16
N ASP A 95 -2.79 14.63 -4.54
CA ASP A 95 -4.05 14.23 -3.90
C ASP A 95 -4.50 12.83 -4.37
N THR A 96 -4.00 11.79 -3.70
CA THR A 96 -4.32 10.39 -3.98
C THR A 96 -4.54 9.63 -2.66
N GLY A 97 -5.42 8.62 -2.69
CA GLY A 97 -5.77 7.91 -1.44
C GLY A 97 -6.60 6.66 -1.64
N PHE A 98 -6.78 6.19 -2.88
CA PHE A 98 -7.45 4.92 -3.11
C PHE A 98 -6.41 3.81 -3.13
N GLY A 99 -6.59 2.81 -2.27
CA GLY A 99 -5.76 1.62 -2.18
C GLY A 99 -6.61 0.35 -2.09
N ARG A 100 -6.07 -0.77 -2.57
CA ARG A 100 -6.63 -2.10 -2.40
C ARG A 100 -5.56 -3.19 -2.56
N THR A 101 -5.42 -4.00 -1.52
CA THR A 101 -4.57 -5.18 -1.53
C THR A 101 -5.41 -6.45 -1.54
N ARG A 102 -5.11 -7.37 -2.47
CA ARG A 102 -5.80 -8.66 -2.65
C ARG A 102 -4.81 -9.77 -2.99
N GLY A 103 -5.11 -11.00 -2.59
CA GLY A 103 -4.30 -12.15 -2.97
C GLY A 103 -4.21 -12.32 -4.49
N TYR A 104 -3.08 -12.83 -4.97
CA TYR A 104 -2.83 -13.09 -6.39
C TYR A 104 -3.29 -14.50 -6.83
N GLY A 105 -3.62 -15.38 -5.87
CA GLY A 105 -3.96 -16.79 -6.09
C GLY A 105 -2.84 -17.76 -5.69
N GLU A 106 -1.62 -17.23 -5.51
CA GLU A 106 -0.47 -17.93 -4.93
C GLU A 106 -0.25 -17.44 -3.49
N LYS A 107 0.11 -18.35 -2.57
CA LYS A 107 0.37 -18.00 -1.16
C LYS A 107 1.53 -17.00 -1.08
N GLY A 108 1.37 -15.94 -0.29
CA GLY A 108 2.40 -14.92 -0.11
C GLY A 108 2.50 -13.90 -1.25
N VAL A 109 1.69 -14.04 -2.30
CA VAL A 109 1.72 -13.13 -3.45
C VAL A 109 0.44 -12.31 -3.51
N TYR A 110 0.59 -11.00 -3.68
CA TYR A 110 -0.51 -10.04 -3.61
C TYR A 110 -0.49 -9.09 -4.80
N ASN A 111 -1.69 -8.74 -5.26
CA ASN A 111 -1.92 -7.53 -6.02
C ASN A 111 -2.04 -6.37 -5.03
N VAL A 112 -1.06 -5.46 -5.06
CA VAL A 112 -1.03 -4.21 -4.32
C VAL A 112 -1.43 -3.10 -5.29
N VAL A 113 -2.63 -2.54 -5.11
CA VAL A 113 -3.23 -1.59 -6.04
C VAL A 113 -3.42 -0.26 -5.38
N PHE A 114 -2.99 0.83 -6.01
CA PHE A 114 -3.19 2.17 -5.47
C PHE A 114 -3.33 3.21 -6.58
N SER A 115 -4.04 4.30 -6.30
CA SER A 115 -4.23 5.39 -7.26
C SER A 115 -2.96 6.23 -7.42
N TYR A 116 -2.80 6.80 -8.62
CA TYR A 116 -1.77 7.77 -8.92
C TYR A 116 -2.35 9.01 -9.62
N ILE A 117 -1.65 10.14 -9.46
CA ILE A 117 -1.92 11.36 -10.23
C ILE A 117 -1.05 11.40 -11.48
N GLU A 118 0.26 11.27 -11.29
CA GLU A 118 1.27 11.16 -12.35
C GLU A 118 1.85 9.74 -12.39
N GLU A 119 1.87 9.11 -13.57
CA GLU A 119 2.21 7.68 -13.69
C GLU A 119 3.65 7.42 -13.25
N ASN A 120 4.58 8.30 -13.65
CA ASN A 120 5.98 8.16 -13.29
C ASN A 120 6.19 8.17 -11.78
N VAL A 121 5.44 9.00 -11.05
CA VAL A 121 5.50 9.07 -9.59
C VAL A 121 4.82 7.85 -8.97
N GLY A 122 3.69 7.38 -9.50
CA GLY A 122 3.07 6.14 -9.04
C GLY A 122 3.99 4.93 -9.17
N ARG A 123 4.70 4.80 -10.30
CA ARG A 123 5.69 3.73 -10.52
C ARG A 123 6.90 3.86 -9.60
N PHE A 124 7.35 5.08 -9.33
CA PHE A 124 8.42 5.34 -8.36
C PHE A 124 7.97 4.93 -6.95
N ALA A 125 6.80 5.39 -6.51
CA ALA A 125 6.24 5.08 -5.20
C ALA A 125 6.06 3.57 -5.00
N ALA A 126 5.64 2.82 -6.03
CA ALA A 126 5.57 1.35 -5.99
C ALA A 126 6.91 0.70 -5.61
N LYS A 127 8.01 1.19 -6.20
CA LYS A 127 9.35 0.65 -5.95
C LYS A 127 9.93 1.13 -4.63
N ALA A 128 9.72 2.40 -4.29
CA ALA A 128 10.27 3.02 -3.09
C ALA A 128 9.58 2.54 -1.80
N ALA A 129 8.35 2.00 -1.91
CA ALA A 129 7.61 1.49 -0.76
C ALA A 129 8.03 0.08 -0.32
N VAL A 130 8.82 -0.66 -1.12
CA VAL A 130 9.27 -2.04 -0.86
C VAL A 130 10.70 -2.04 -0.32
#